data_AF-A0A150RSZ9-F1
#
_entry.id   AF-A0A150RSZ9-F1
#
_cell.length_a   1.000
_cell.length_b   1.000
_cell.length_c   1.000
_cell.angle_alpha   90.00
_cell.angle_beta   90.00
_cell.angle_gamma   90.00
#
_symmetry.space_group_name_H-M   'P 1'
#
loop_
_entity.id
_entity.type
_entity.pdbx_description
1 polymer ?
#
loop_
_entity_poly.entity_id
_entity_poly.type
_entity_poly.pdbx_seq_one_letter_code
_entity_poly.pdbx_strand_id
1 'polypeptide(L)'
;MSAPRTSPDDEAHGAPLGRYGVPVASRSFGAALLLMAAGCAAGVGSIGAVLGRDNESQALYVRDVPSGLAAERAGLIPGDEILMIDGVYVRDLSSAEVRERLRGAVGSAVELTVVRGGDVRRVRVVRSELRAHEGIKPREEPIVP
;
A
#
# COMPACT_ATOMS: atom_id res chain seq x y z
N MET A 1 -20.03 -6.42 -84.14
CA MET A 1 -21.25 -6.10 -83.37
C MET A 1 -21.43 -7.17 -82.30
N SER A 2 -20.98 -6.88 -81.09
CA SER A 2 -21.44 -7.43 -79.80
C SER A 2 -20.66 -6.70 -78.73
N ALA A 3 -21.41 -6.07 -77.81
CA ALA A 3 -20.95 -5.05 -76.89
C ALA A 3 -19.99 -5.59 -75.81
N PRO A 4 -19.12 -4.73 -75.24
CA PRO A 4 -18.14 -5.09 -74.23
C PRO A 4 -18.75 -5.07 -72.83
N ARG A 5 -18.20 -5.84 -71.88
CA ARG A 5 -18.33 -5.53 -70.45
C ARG A 5 -16.95 -5.54 -69.83
N THR A 6 -16.44 -4.33 -69.71
CA THR A 6 -15.27 -3.86 -69.00
C THR A 6 -15.43 -4.08 -67.49
N SER A 7 -14.42 -4.65 -66.86
CA SER A 7 -14.04 -4.24 -65.50
C SER A 7 -13.26 -2.93 -65.66
N PRO A 8 -13.57 -1.90 -64.87
CA PRO A 8 -12.49 -1.31 -64.08
C PRO A 8 -12.95 -0.82 -62.72
N ASP A 9 -12.03 -0.90 -61.77
CA ASP A 9 -11.97 -0.05 -60.59
C ASP A 9 -11.96 1.43 -61.04
N ASP A 10 -12.95 2.24 -60.66
CA ASP A 10 -12.73 3.67 -60.34
C ASP A 10 -13.95 4.36 -59.71
N GLU A 11 -13.63 5.32 -58.85
CA GLU A 11 -14.45 6.43 -58.32
C GLU A 11 -15.61 6.13 -57.34
N ALA A 12 -15.35 6.16 -56.03
CA ALA A 12 -15.24 7.37 -55.20
C ALA A 12 -16.55 8.15 -55.03
N HIS A 13 -17.23 7.92 -53.91
CA HIS A 13 -18.05 8.95 -53.28
C HIS A 13 -17.67 9.07 -51.81
N GLY A 14 -17.41 10.31 -51.42
CA GLY A 14 -16.82 10.68 -50.15
C GLY A 14 -17.69 10.39 -48.93
N ALA A 15 -16.98 10.28 -47.81
CA ALA A 15 -17.43 10.66 -46.47
C ALA A 15 -18.15 12.05 -46.52
N PRO A 16 -19.01 12.45 -45.54
CA PRO A 16 -18.65 12.36 -44.12
C PRO A 16 -19.77 12.27 -43.05
N LEU A 17 -19.29 11.95 -41.83
CA LEU A 17 -19.70 12.47 -40.51
C LEU A 17 -21.17 12.35 -40.06
N GLY A 18 -21.37 11.64 -38.95
CA GLY A 18 -22.60 11.83 -38.18
C GLY A 18 -22.77 10.89 -37.00
N ARG A 19 -22.08 11.20 -35.90
CA ARG A 19 -22.55 11.00 -34.52
C ARG A 19 -23.48 9.81 -34.25
N TYR A 20 -22.94 8.74 -33.69
CA TYR A 20 -23.64 8.08 -32.58
C TYR A 20 -22.68 7.86 -31.44
N GLY A 21 -22.94 8.64 -30.38
CA GLY A 21 -22.18 8.66 -29.17
C GLY A 21 -22.18 7.31 -28.48
N VAL A 22 -21.05 7.05 -27.85
CA VAL A 22 -20.81 5.95 -26.92
C VAL A 22 -21.81 6.06 -25.76
N PRO A 23 -22.66 5.05 -25.49
CA PRO A 23 -23.01 4.79 -24.11
C PRO A 23 -21.81 4.05 -23.50
N VAL A 24 -20.93 4.80 -22.82
CA VAL A 24 -20.12 4.23 -21.75
C VAL A 24 -21.13 3.64 -20.77
N ALA A 25 -21.31 2.33 -20.87
CA ALA A 25 -22.05 1.56 -19.89
C ALA A 25 -21.25 1.68 -18.59
N SER A 26 -21.62 2.71 -17.82
CA SER A 26 -21.25 2.92 -16.44
C SER A 26 -21.64 1.66 -15.69
N ARG A 27 -20.70 0.72 -15.58
CA ARG A 27 -20.81 -0.39 -14.66
C ARG A 27 -20.65 0.25 -13.30
N SER A 28 -21.79 0.62 -12.75
CA SER A 28 -21.99 0.93 -11.34
C SER A 28 -21.24 -0.10 -10.51
N PHE A 29 -20.03 0.27 -10.08
CA PHE A 29 -19.35 -0.37 -8.98
C PHE A 29 -20.22 -0.12 -7.77
N GLY A 30 -21.08 -1.10 -7.46
CA GLY A 30 -21.93 -1.07 -6.29
C GLY A 30 -21.06 -0.85 -5.06
N ALA A 31 -21.15 0.35 -4.51
CA ALA A 31 -20.64 0.69 -3.20
C ALA A 31 -21.38 -0.18 -2.18
N ALA A 32 -20.76 -1.29 -1.79
CA ALA A 32 -21.10 -2.05 -0.60
C ALA A 32 -19.90 -2.02 0.36
N LEU A 33 -19.45 -0.81 0.71
CA LEU A 33 -18.65 -0.60 1.91
C LEU A 33 -19.65 -0.56 3.07
N LEU A 34 -20.02 -1.74 3.58
CA LEU A 34 -20.85 -1.87 4.76
C LEU A 34 -20.09 -1.22 5.93
N LEU A 35 -20.55 -0.04 6.34
CA LEU A 35 -20.13 0.66 7.54
C LEU A 35 -20.53 -0.18 8.76
N MET A 36 -19.75 -1.21 9.08
CA MET A 36 -19.79 -1.82 10.41
C MET A 36 -19.03 -0.89 11.35
N ALA A 37 -19.67 0.23 11.69
CA ALA A 37 -19.30 1.03 12.83
C ALA A 37 -19.65 0.25 14.10
N ALA A 38 -18.88 -0.80 14.38
CA ALA A 38 -18.74 -1.28 15.74
C ALA A 38 -17.94 -0.20 16.46
N GLY A 39 -18.63 0.57 17.30
CA GLY A 39 -18.00 1.37 18.35
C GLY A 39 -17.28 0.44 19.32
N CYS A 40 -16.14 -0.11 18.90
CA CYS A 40 -15.15 -0.60 19.83
C CYS A 40 -14.55 0.66 20.46
N ALA A 41 -14.39 0.67 21.78
CA ALA A 41 -13.48 1.59 22.43
C ALA A 41 -12.10 1.35 21.80
N ALA A 42 -11.82 2.06 20.71
CA ALA A 42 -10.68 1.79 19.87
C ALA A 42 -9.47 2.31 20.62
N GLY A 43 -8.87 1.45 21.42
CA GLY A 43 -7.54 1.69 21.93
C GLY A 43 -6.62 2.09 20.78
N VAL A 44 -5.58 2.86 21.09
CA VAL A 44 -4.55 3.15 20.10
C VAL A 44 -3.79 1.86 19.85
N GLY A 45 -3.84 1.38 18.62
CA GLY A 45 -3.12 0.21 18.15
C GLY A 45 -1.87 0.59 17.37
N SER A 46 -0.98 -0.38 17.18
CA SER A 46 0.22 -0.25 16.35
C SER A 46 0.52 -1.53 15.60
N ILE A 47 1.48 -1.45 14.67
CA ILE A 47 2.00 -2.64 13.98
C ILE A 47 2.84 -3.55 14.90
N GLY A 48 3.30 -3.06 16.05
CA GLY A 48 4.13 -3.86 16.96
C GLY A 48 5.44 -4.35 16.35
N ALA A 49 6.15 -3.45 15.64
CA ALA A 49 7.52 -3.67 15.17
C ALA A 49 8.42 -2.54 15.69
N VAL A 50 9.69 -2.86 15.90
CA VAL A 50 10.74 -1.86 16.15
C VAL A 50 11.32 -1.45 14.81
N LEU A 51 11.25 -0.17 14.50
CA LEU A 51 11.78 0.38 13.25
C LEU A 51 13.04 1.20 13.52
N GLY A 52 13.98 1.14 12.59
CA GLY A 52 15.15 2.01 12.53
C GLY A 52 15.08 2.86 11.28
N ARG A 53 15.60 4.08 11.37
CA ARG A 53 15.80 4.93 10.20
C ARG A 53 17.29 5.18 10.05
N ASP A 54 17.81 4.95 8.86
CA ASP A 54 19.20 5.23 8.55
C ASP A 54 19.38 6.73 8.33
N ASN A 55 20.44 7.30 8.91
CA ASN A 55 20.63 8.76 8.88
C ASN A 55 21.09 9.26 7.51
N GLU A 56 21.83 8.45 6.75
CA GLU A 56 22.38 8.85 5.45
C GLU A 56 21.37 8.65 4.32
N SER A 57 20.84 7.43 4.20
CA SER A 57 19.90 7.06 3.14
C SER A 57 18.45 7.43 3.43
N GLN A 58 18.13 7.79 4.68
CA GLN A 58 16.77 8.02 5.18
C GLN A 58 15.85 6.78 5.04
N ALA A 59 16.41 5.61 4.73
CA ALA A 59 15.69 4.35 4.58
C ALA A 59 15.13 3.87 5.93
N LEU A 60 13.92 3.30 5.91
CA LEU A 60 13.24 2.79 7.09
C LEU A 60 13.31 1.27 7.08
N TYR A 61 13.83 0.66 8.14
CA TYR A 61 14.02 -0.78 8.23
C TYR A 61 13.39 -1.36 9.50
N VAL A 62 12.93 -2.60 9.41
CA VAL A 62 12.48 -3.36 10.56
C VAL A 62 13.70 -3.86 11.33
N ARG A 63 13.87 -3.42 12.57
CA ARG A 63 14.96 -3.83 13.47
C ARG A 63 14.61 -5.06 14.28
N ASP A 64 13.38 -5.11 14.75
CA ASP A 64 12.90 -6.19 15.60
C ASP A 64 11.39 -6.36 15.43
N VAL A 65 10.92 -7.59 15.59
CA VAL A 65 9.52 -7.97 15.46
C VAL A 65 9.16 -8.81 16.69
N PRO A 66 8.70 -8.18 17.79
CA PRO A 66 8.34 -8.92 18.99
C PRO A 66 7.23 -9.94 18.72
N SER A 67 7.40 -11.13 19.29
CA SER A 67 6.44 -12.21 19.12
C SER A 67 5.06 -11.91 19.71
N GLY A 68 4.03 -12.45 19.08
CA GLY A 68 2.63 -12.24 19.45
C GLY A 68 2.05 -10.90 19.03
N LEU A 69 2.79 -10.06 18.30
CA LEU A 69 2.31 -8.76 17.81
C LEU A 69 1.86 -8.80 16.34
N ALA A 70 1.29 -7.68 15.88
CA ALA A 70 0.70 -7.56 14.55
C ALA A 70 1.71 -7.77 13.41
N ALA A 71 2.94 -7.27 13.57
CA ALA A 71 4.01 -7.40 12.58
C ALA A 71 4.44 -8.85 12.35
N GLU A 72 4.60 -9.64 13.43
CA GLU A 72 4.91 -11.07 13.33
C GLU A 72 3.80 -11.82 12.61
N ARG A 73 2.54 -11.60 13.00
CA ARG A 73 1.37 -12.21 12.35
C ARG A 73 1.24 -11.85 10.87
N ALA A 74 1.72 -10.66 10.49
CA ALA A 74 1.75 -10.21 9.10
C ALA A 74 2.96 -10.74 8.31
N GLY A 75 3.89 -11.43 8.96
CA GLY A 75 5.08 -12.01 8.34
C GLY A 75 6.20 -11.01 8.05
N LEU A 76 6.20 -9.85 8.73
CA LEU A 76 7.35 -8.94 8.74
C LEU A 76 8.50 -9.61 9.48
N ILE A 77 9.72 -9.37 9.02
CA ILE A 77 10.93 -9.87 9.67
C ILE A 77 11.96 -8.75 9.82
N PRO A 78 12.88 -8.87 10.79
CA PRO A 78 14.05 -7.99 10.85
C PRO A 78 14.83 -7.99 9.53
N GLY A 79 15.23 -6.80 9.08
CA GLY A 79 15.91 -6.61 7.80
C GLY A 79 14.99 -6.23 6.63
N ASP A 80 13.66 -6.28 6.80
CA ASP A 80 12.75 -5.72 5.80
C ASP A 80 12.94 -4.20 5.70
N GLU A 81 13.16 -3.69 4.49
CA GLU A 81 13.15 -2.25 4.22
C GLU A 81 11.74 -1.82 3.84
N ILE A 82 11.16 -0.86 4.55
CA ILE A 82 9.83 -0.31 4.28
C ILE A 82 9.98 0.85 3.30
N LEU A 83 9.44 0.70 2.09
CA LEU A 83 9.42 1.74 1.05
C LEU A 83 8.21 2.66 1.16
N MET A 84 7.04 2.09 1.46
CA MET A 84 5.77 2.82 1.49
C MET A 84 4.87 2.38 2.63
N ILE A 85 4.09 3.33 3.15
CA ILE A 85 3.02 3.13 4.13
C ILE A 85 1.73 3.68 3.53
N ASP A 86 0.73 2.82 3.36
CA ASP A 86 -0.55 3.14 2.70
C ASP A 86 -0.36 3.87 1.35
N GLY A 87 0.62 3.41 0.56
CA GLY A 87 0.94 3.97 -0.76
C GLY A 87 1.77 5.26 -0.75
N VAL A 88 2.13 5.78 0.43
CA VAL A 88 2.99 6.98 0.56
C VAL A 88 4.43 6.56 0.83
N TYR A 89 5.37 7.10 0.07
CA TYR A 89 6.80 6.82 0.25
C TYR A 89 7.31 7.30 1.60
N VAL A 90 8.03 6.44 2.33
CA VAL A 90 8.54 6.78 3.67
C VAL A 90 9.59 7.89 3.65
N ARG A 91 10.33 8.04 2.55
CA ARG A 91 11.34 9.10 2.36
C ARG A 91 10.72 10.50 2.37
N ASP A 92 9.46 10.61 1.97
CA ASP A 92 8.73 11.89 1.93
C ASP A 92 8.09 12.20 3.29
N LEU A 93 8.26 11.32 4.28
CA LEU A 93 7.66 11.43 5.60
C LEU A 93 8.70 11.72 6.68
N SER A 94 8.33 12.59 7.61
CA SER A 94 9.05 12.76 8.86
C SER A 94 8.86 11.53 9.77
N SER A 95 9.78 11.34 10.72
CA SER A 95 9.66 10.25 11.70
C SER A 95 8.38 10.37 12.54
N ALA A 96 7.89 11.59 12.78
CA ALA A 96 6.62 11.82 13.47
C ALA A 96 5.44 11.30 12.64
N GLU A 97 5.41 11.62 11.35
CA GLU A 97 4.38 11.18 10.41
C GLU A 97 4.38 9.68 10.15
N VAL A 98 5.56 9.05 10.09
CA VAL A 98 5.68 7.60 10.00
C VAL A 98 5.01 6.94 11.21
N ARG A 99 5.35 7.39 12.44
CA ARG A 99 4.71 6.85 13.65
C ARG A 99 3.19 7.05 13.63
N GLU A 100 2.73 8.19 13.14
CA GLU A 100 1.31 8.49 13.09
C GLU A 100 0.57 7.59 12.12
N ARG A 101 1.13 7.36 10.93
CA ARG A 101 0.56 6.42 9.95
C ARG A 101 0.61 4.96 10.41
N LEU A 102 1.63 4.55 11.16
CA LEU A 102 1.72 3.18 11.68
C LEU A 102 0.80 2.94 12.88
N ARG A 103 0.41 3.98 13.59
CA ARG A 103 -0.60 3.93 14.65
C ARG A 103 -1.99 4.14 14.06
N GLY A 104 -3.00 3.75 14.82
CA GLY A 104 -4.39 3.87 14.39
C GLY A 104 -5.31 3.10 15.32
N ALA A 105 -6.58 3.00 14.97
CA ALA A 105 -7.53 2.20 15.73
C ALA A 105 -7.09 0.72 15.79
N VAL A 106 -7.19 0.07 16.94
CA VAL A 106 -7.04 -1.38 17.04
C VAL A 106 -8.00 -2.07 16.06
N GLY A 107 -7.50 -3.09 15.37
CA GLY A 107 -8.24 -3.81 14.33
C GLY A 107 -8.23 -3.13 12.95
N SER A 108 -7.78 -1.88 12.85
CA SER A 108 -7.57 -1.25 11.53
C SER A 108 -6.35 -1.85 10.83
N ALA A 109 -6.37 -1.85 9.50
CA ALA A 109 -5.24 -2.34 8.70
C ALA A 109 -4.36 -1.18 8.20
N VAL A 110 -3.09 -1.48 7.98
CA VAL A 110 -2.12 -0.66 7.25
C VAL A 110 -1.46 -1.51 6.19
N GLU A 111 -1.27 -0.95 5.00
CA GLU A 111 -0.53 -1.60 3.91
C GLU A 111 0.91 -1.11 3.89
N LEU A 112 1.86 -2.02 4.06
CA LEU A 112 3.28 -1.73 3.95
C LEU A 112 3.80 -2.30 2.64
N THR A 113 4.60 -1.52 1.92
CA THR A 113 5.43 -2.05 0.84
C THR A 113 6.84 -2.20 1.36
N VAL A 114 7.33 -3.43 1.38
CA VAL A 114 8.66 -3.76 1.89
C VAL A 114 9.55 -4.39 0.82
N VAL A 115 10.86 -4.27 0.96
CA VAL A 115 11.86 -4.97 0.16
C VAL A 115 12.54 -6.01 1.04
N ARG A 116 12.58 -7.25 0.55
CA ARG A 116 13.26 -8.38 1.20
C ARG A 116 14.11 -9.11 0.19
N GLY A 117 15.44 -9.05 0.33
CA GLY A 117 16.37 -9.72 -0.58
C GLY A 117 16.27 -9.24 -2.04
N GLY A 118 15.84 -7.98 -2.26
CA GLY A 118 15.61 -7.40 -3.59
C GLY A 118 14.18 -7.54 -4.12
N ASP A 119 13.33 -8.37 -3.49
CA ASP A 119 11.93 -8.52 -3.88
C ASP A 119 11.04 -7.50 -3.19
N VAL A 120 10.18 -6.83 -3.96
CA VAL A 120 9.14 -5.94 -3.43
C VAL A 120 7.91 -6.76 -3.02
N ARG A 121 7.47 -6.61 -1.77
CA ARG A 121 6.33 -7.31 -1.19
C ARG A 121 5.35 -6.33 -0.57
N ARG A 122 4.06 -6.55 -0.79
CA ARG A 122 2.99 -5.84 -0.07
C ARG A 122 2.54 -6.68 1.11
N VAL A 123 2.63 -6.10 2.30
CA VAL A 123 2.30 -6.73 3.57
C VAL A 123 1.18 -5.94 4.23
N ARG A 124 0.02 -6.58 4.40
CA ARG A 124 -1.10 -5.99 5.12
C ARG A 124 -1.00 -6.34 6.59
N VAL A 125 -0.86 -5.33 7.44
CA VAL A 125 -0.74 -5.50 8.89
C VAL A 125 -2.03 -5.04 9.56
N VAL A 126 -2.65 -5.90 10.36
CA VAL A 126 -3.82 -5.54 11.18
C VAL A 126 -3.32 -5.07 12.54
N ARG A 127 -3.48 -3.78 12.85
CA ARG A 127 -3.00 -3.16 14.08
C ARG A 127 -3.60 -3.87 15.29
N SER A 128 -2.75 -4.31 16.22
CA SER A 128 -3.20 -4.82 17.52
C SER A 128 -3.09 -3.75 18.59
N GLU A 129 -3.69 -3.99 19.75
CA GLU A 129 -3.50 -3.14 20.93
C GLU A 129 -2.02 -2.84 21.12
N LEU A 130 -1.69 -1.57 21.36
CA LEU A 130 -0.36 -1.15 21.76
C LEU A 130 -0.13 -1.66 23.18
N ARG A 131 0.16 -2.95 23.28
CA ARG A 131 0.71 -3.53 24.50
C ARG A 131 2.19 -3.17 24.45
N ALA A 132 2.64 -2.35 25.38
CA ALA A 132 4.05 -2.34 25.71
C ALA A 132 4.36 -3.79 26.10
N HIS A 133 5.05 -4.53 25.23
CA HIS A 133 5.61 -5.80 25.67
C HIS A 133 6.53 -5.42 26.84
N GLU A 134 6.23 -5.92 28.04
CA GLU A 134 7.16 -5.84 29.16
C GLU A 134 8.40 -6.64 28.74
N GLY A 135 9.43 -5.96 28.23
CA GLY A 135 10.61 -6.68 27.76
C GLY A 135 11.71 -5.85 27.08
N ILE A 136 11.40 -4.80 26.31
CA ILE A 136 12.46 -3.91 25.81
C ILE A 136 12.87 -2.98 26.95
N LYS A 137 13.82 -3.44 27.76
CA LYS A 137 14.79 -2.52 28.33
C LYS A 137 15.59 -1.97 27.15
N PRO A 138 15.63 -0.64 26.93
CA PRO A 138 16.65 -0.08 26.06
C PRO A 138 17.98 -0.68 26.51
N ARG A 139 18.71 -1.34 25.61
CA ARG A 139 20.11 -1.64 25.90
C ARG A 139 20.81 -0.29 25.94
N GLU A 140 20.92 0.28 27.14
CA GLU A 140 21.96 1.27 27.44
C GLU A 140 23.27 0.52 27.30
N GLU A 141 23.77 0.42 26.07
CA GLU A 141 25.16 0.07 25.85
C GLU A 141 25.96 1.31 26.25
N PRO A 142 26.78 1.25 27.32
CA PRO A 142 27.57 2.39 27.73
C PRO A 142 28.45 2.79 26.55
N ILE A 143 28.36 4.05 26.14
CA ILE A 143 29.31 4.63 25.21
C ILE A 143 30.62 4.66 25.98
N VAL A 144 31.50 3.70 25.73
CA VAL A 144 32.85 3.70 26.31
C VAL A 144 33.59 4.92 25.75
N PRO A 145 34.20 5.75 26.62
CA PRO A 145 34.89 6.97 26.20
C PRO A 145 36.17 6.70 25.40
#